data_AF-A0A2S4NB98-F1
#
_entry.id   AF-A0A2S4NB98-F1
#
_cell.length_a   1.000
_cell.length_b   1.000
_cell.length_c   1.000
_cell.angle_alpha   90.00
_cell.angle_beta   90.00
_cell.angle_gamma   90.00
#
_symmetry.space_group_name_H-M   'P 1'
#
loop_
_entity.id
_entity.type
_entity.pdbx_description
1 polymer ?
#
loop_
_entity_poly.entity_id
_entity_poly.type
_entity_poly.pdbx_seq_one_letter_code
_entity_poly.pdbx_strand_id
1 'polypeptide(L)'
;MNILNLKKKDILLVLFNSMLFTIPFPFIINSISLILFSIFYIYYYRDNFIFCFNFYLFLPISYFILVLILCLLFQNENLFFGIKKNIPFLVIPLFFLNASFVKEVDIKTVLKHYSFSFLLVALYFILNAFYCFLLTKDRELFFFQKLVGIDQNAIYVSVYASIAMFYFYSKNNKTILDRISLVFLLFFIFLLSSKTVIFIDILLSIIYYFFFSKKNKSVRVLTFVCGFLFILFSCYFVPQVNKRVLEEYETAFVDNTINDLYSNTKQKTYNVSLKDAYYNKSFKKNQFFPGTAYRVFHIRLFKEIMNKKKEWFRGLGINNTDLLLHEKYLKYNVFLNQNYFNFHNQYVQSFAELGLIGLIIVVLMVFFNVYNAIQKQSFLHLAFAFMMLVFFLTEVFLIRQRGIMFFVSFYCIFNVYKNKNLKE
;
A
#
# COMPACT_ATOMS: atom_id res chain seq x y z
N MET A 1 -3.07 -43.58 7.32
CA MET A 1 -2.46 -42.39 6.70
C MET A 1 -3.54 -41.74 5.84
N ASN A 2 -4.00 -40.56 6.26
CA ASN A 2 -5.36 -40.06 6.07
C ASN A 2 -5.64 -39.40 4.70
N ILE A 3 -6.45 -40.05 3.85
CA ILE A 3 -7.04 -39.44 2.64
C ILE A 3 -8.00 -38.28 3.03
N LEU A 4 -8.61 -38.33 4.22
CA LEU A 4 -9.48 -37.26 4.75
C LEU A 4 -8.73 -36.00 5.25
N ASN A 5 -7.47 -36.13 5.68
CA ASN A 5 -6.70 -34.94 6.13
C ASN A 5 -6.20 -34.09 4.97
N LEU A 6 -5.91 -34.72 3.82
CA LEU A 6 -5.50 -34.00 2.61
C LEU A 6 -6.61 -33.01 2.15
N LYS A 7 -7.88 -33.44 2.14
CA LYS A 7 -9.01 -32.57 1.76
C LYS A 7 -9.20 -31.36 2.68
N LYS A 8 -9.02 -31.52 4.00
CA LYS A 8 -9.27 -30.42 4.96
C LYS A 8 -8.18 -29.35 4.93
N LYS A 9 -6.91 -29.74 4.76
CA LYS A 9 -5.79 -28.81 4.60
C LYS A 9 -5.96 -27.96 3.35
N ASP A 10 -6.36 -28.57 2.24
CA ASP A 10 -6.58 -27.86 0.97
C ASP A 10 -7.71 -26.83 1.11
N ILE A 11 -8.80 -27.17 1.82
CA ILE A 11 -9.89 -26.23 2.12
C ILE A 11 -9.39 -25.02 2.92
N LEU A 12 -8.56 -25.25 3.96
CA LEU A 12 -8.01 -24.16 4.77
C LEU A 12 -7.18 -23.19 3.91
N LEU A 13 -6.33 -23.73 3.04
CA LEU A 13 -5.49 -22.94 2.14
C LEU A 13 -6.32 -22.18 1.10
N VAL A 14 -7.40 -22.79 0.59
CA VAL A 14 -8.36 -22.13 -0.31
C VAL A 14 -9.07 -20.98 0.39
N LEU A 15 -9.53 -21.16 1.64
CA LEU A 15 -10.16 -20.10 2.42
C LEU A 15 -9.18 -18.97 2.76
N PHE A 16 -7.92 -19.29 3.06
CA PHE A 16 -6.90 -18.27 3.26
C PHE A 16 -6.62 -17.46 1.98
N ASN A 17 -6.53 -18.14 0.82
CA ASN A 17 -6.37 -17.45 -0.46
C ASN A 17 -7.61 -16.64 -0.87
N SER A 18 -8.82 -17.10 -0.51
CA SER A 18 -10.05 -16.33 -0.76
C SER A 18 -10.07 -15.03 0.05
N MET A 19 -9.52 -15.04 1.27
CA MET A 19 -9.33 -13.84 2.08
C MET A 19 -8.41 -12.83 1.39
N LEU A 20 -7.33 -13.29 0.77
CA LEU A 20 -6.41 -12.41 0.02
C LEU A 20 -7.01 -11.92 -1.31
N PHE A 21 -7.74 -12.78 -2.01
CA PHE A 21 -8.42 -12.44 -3.26
C PHE A 21 -9.51 -11.38 -3.06
N THR A 22 -10.21 -11.41 -1.92
CA THR A 22 -11.31 -10.49 -1.64
C THR A 22 -10.87 -9.07 -1.22
N ILE A 23 -9.56 -8.83 -1.02
CA ILE A 23 -9.01 -7.54 -0.55
C ILE A 23 -9.40 -6.34 -1.44
N PRO A 24 -9.38 -6.43 -2.78
CA PRO A 24 -9.73 -5.29 -3.64
C PRO A 24 -11.22 -4.91 -3.52
N PHE A 25 -12.08 -5.90 -3.29
CA PHE A 25 -13.54 -5.77 -3.25
C PHE A 25 -14.05 -4.98 -2.02
N PRO A 26 -15.36 -4.63 -1.99
CA PRO A 26 -15.95 -3.90 -0.87
C PRO A 26 -15.71 -4.56 0.50
N PHE A 27 -15.64 -3.71 1.53
CA PHE A 27 -15.36 -4.05 2.93
C PHE A 27 -16.12 -5.29 3.44
N ILE A 28 -17.39 -5.42 3.06
CA ILE A 28 -18.28 -6.50 3.50
C ILE A 28 -17.78 -7.85 2.99
N ILE A 29 -17.39 -7.94 1.72
CA ILE A 29 -16.98 -9.20 1.08
C ILE A 29 -15.70 -9.72 1.74
N ASN A 30 -14.72 -8.84 1.96
CA ASN A 30 -13.48 -9.22 2.61
C ASN A 30 -13.67 -9.60 4.09
N SER A 31 -14.56 -8.90 4.81
CA SER A 31 -14.90 -9.24 6.19
C SER A 31 -15.59 -10.61 6.30
N ILE A 32 -16.51 -10.94 5.40
CA ILE A 32 -17.16 -12.27 5.35
C ILE A 32 -16.11 -13.36 5.12
N SER A 33 -15.19 -13.15 4.17
CA SER A 33 -14.13 -14.11 3.89
C SER A 33 -13.21 -14.34 5.10
N LEU A 34 -12.84 -13.26 5.82
CA LEU A 34 -12.08 -13.37 7.07
C LEU A 34 -12.85 -14.16 8.13
N ILE A 35 -14.16 -13.91 8.32
CA ILE A 35 -14.99 -14.61 9.30
C ILE A 35 -15.09 -16.11 8.96
N LEU A 36 -15.37 -16.44 7.70
CA LEU A 36 -15.44 -17.84 7.24
C LEU A 36 -14.12 -18.57 7.46
N PHE A 37 -13.00 -17.92 7.12
CA PHE A 37 -11.67 -18.46 7.39
C PHE A 37 -11.44 -18.66 8.90
N SER A 38 -11.81 -17.67 9.73
CA SER A 38 -11.66 -17.73 11.18
C SER A 38 -12.43 -18.91 11.81
N ILE A 39 -13.70 -19.08 11.42
CA ILE A 39 -14.55 -20.17 11.93
C ILE A 39 -13.96 -21.52 11.54
N PHE A 40 -13.58 -21.69 10.27
CA PHE A 40 -12.99 -22.95 9.80
C PHE A 40 -11.64 -23.23 10.44
N TYR A 41 -10.81 -22.20 10.63
CA TYR A 41 -9.52 -22.30 11.30
C TYR A 41 -9.68 -22.79 12.75
N ILE A 42 -10.60 -22.18 13.52
CA ILE A 42 -10.88 -22.57 14.91
C ILE A 42 -11.37 -24.02 14.95
N TYR A 43 -12.30 -24.39 14.08
CA TYR A 43 -12.81 -25.77 13.99
C TYR A 43 -11.69 -26.77 13.65
N TYR A 44 -10.81 -26.44 12.71
CA TYR A 44 -9.77 -27.34 12.23
C TYR A 44 -8.64 -27.55 13.24
N TYR A 45 -8.22 -26.50 13.95
CA TYR A 45 -7.12 -26.56 14.92
C TYR A 45 -7.56 -26.63 16.38
N ARG A 46 -8.86 -26.81 16.66
CA ARG A 46 -9.39 -26.90 18.03
C ARG A 46 -8.58 -27.85 18.92
N ASP A 47 -8.24 -29.02 18.38
CA ASP A 47 -7.58 -30.10 19.12
C ASP A 47 -6.06 -30.17 18.82
N ASN A 48 -5.53 -29.34 17.92
CA ASN A 48 -4.15 -29.39 17.39
C ASN A 48 -3.42 -28.03 17.42
N PHE A 49 -3.84 -27.14 18.31
CA PHE A 49 -3.21 -25.83 18.46
C PHE A 49 -1.87 -25.97 19.18
N ILE A 50 -0.77 -25.59 18.51
CA ILE A 50 0.57 -25.58 19.10
C ILE A 50 1.07 -24.14 19.11
N PHE A 51 1.23 -23.55 20.29
CA PHE A 51 1.71 -22.18 20.41
C PHE A 51 3.16 -22.06 19.93
N CYS A 52 3.41 -21.10 19.05
CA CYS A 52 4.73 -20.73 18.56
C CYS A 52 4.99 -19.25 18.82
N PHE A 53 5.94 -18.96 19.70
CA PHE A 53 6.35 -17.59 19.97
C PHE A 53 7.07 -17.01 18.76
N ASN A 54 6.57 -15.88 18.25
CA ASN A 54 7.25 -15.10 17.23
C ASN A 54 7.09 -13.61 17.50
N PHE A 55 8.20 -12.95 17.84
CA PHE A 55 8.24 -11.53 18.17
C PHE A 55 7.59 -10.65 17.09
N TYR A 56 7.76 -11.00 15.80
CA TYR A 56 7.20 -10.20 14.71
C TYR A 56 5.68 -10.12 14.75
N LEU A 57 4.99 -11.16 15.25
CA LEU A 57 3.54 -11.21 15.37
C LEU A 57 3.00 -10.32 16.49
N PHE A 58 3.79 -10.05 17.51
CA PHE A 58 3.37 -9.21 18.62
C PHE A 58 3.29 -7.73 18.26
N LEU A 59 4.00 -7.27 17.23
CA LEU A 59 3.90 -5.88 16.77
C LEU A 59 2.49 -5.49 16.28
N PRO A 60 1.87 -6.19 15.30
CA PRO A 60 0.49 -5.89 14.92
C PRO A 60 -0.51 -6.11 16.07
N ILE A 61 -0.31 -7.12 16.93
CA ILE A 61 -1.16 -7.32 18.11
C ILE A 61 -1.05 -6.12 19.06
N SER A 62 0.15 -5.63 19.33
CA SER A 62 0.39 -4.46 20.19
C SER A 62 -0.24 -3.18 19.60
N TYR A 63 -0.25 -3.04 18.27
CA TYR A 63 -0.94 -1.95 17.59
C TYR A 63 -2.45 -2.00 17.88
N PHE A 64 -3.07 -3.17 17.77
CA PHE A 64 -4.49 -3.34 18.10
C PHE A 64 -4.79 -3.05 19.58
N ILE A 65 -3.95 -3.56 20.49
CA ILE A 65 -4.09 -3.30 21.93
C ILE A 65 -4.00 -1.80 22.23
N LEU A 66 -3.05 -1.09 21.61
CA LEU A 66 -2.93 0.35 21.76
C LEU A 66 -4.18 1.08 21.26
N VAL A 67 -4.72 0.70 20.10
CA VAL A 67 -5.99 1.24 19.59
C VAL A 67 -7.12 1.00 20.58
N LEU A 68 -7.22 -0.21 21.15
CA LEU A 68 -8.26 -0.56 22.14
C LEU A 68 -8.14 0.31 23.40
N ILE A 69 -6.93 0.46 23.95
CA ILE A 69 -6.67 1.31 25.12
C ILE A 69 -7.08 2.76 24.83
N LEU A 70 -6.64 3.32 23.70
CA LEU A 70 -6.96 4.71 23.35
C LEU A 70 -8.46 4.91 23.15
N CYS A 71 -9.13 3.97 22.48
CA CYS A 71 -10.58 3.97 22.37
C CYS A 71 -11.25 4.06 23.75
N LEU A 72 -10.90 3.17 24.68
CA LEU A 72 -11.47 3.16 26.04
C LEU A 72 -11.23 4.48 26.79
N LEU A 73 -10.06 5.11 26.58
CA LEU A 73 -9.70 6.37 27.24
C LEU A 73 -10.35 7.62 26.63
N PHE A 74 -10.76 7.61 25.36
CA PHE A 74 -11.34 8.79 24.68
C PHE A 74 -12.88 8.80 24.65
N GLN A 75 -13.55 7.67 24.94
CA GLN A 75 -15.03 7.58 25.02
C GLN A 75 -15.80 8.27 23.86
N ASN A 76 -15.26 8.18 22.63
CA ASN A 76 -15.86 8.84 21.47
C ASN A 76 -16.92 7.98 20.77
N GLU A 77 -17.91 8.61 20.14
CA GLU A 77 -18.94 7.93 19.32
C GLU A 77 -18.35 7.15 18.13
N ASN A 78 -17.18 7.57 17.62
CA ASN A 78 -16.46 6.92 16.51
C ASN A 78 -15.66 5.66 16.91
N LEU A 79 -15.77 5.23 18.18
CA LEU A 79 -15.02 4.12 18.78
C LEU A 79 -15.29 2.77 18.11
N PHE A 80 -16.57 2.45 17.89
CA PHE A 80 -16.95 1.16 17.33
C PHE A 80 -16.40 0.98 15.91
N PHE A 81 -16.45 2.04 15.09
CA PHE A 81 -15.89 2.01 13.75
C PHE A 81 -14.37 1.87 13.75
N GLY A 82 -13.68 2.59 14.66
CA GLY A 82 -12.24 2.51 14.85
C GLY A 82 -11.76 1.12 15.26
N ILE A 83 -12.47 0.44 16.16
CA ILE A 83 -12.13 -0.93 16.57
C ILE A 83 -12.42 -1.91 15.43
N LYS A 84 -13.63 -1.84 14.84
CA LYS A 84 -14.08 -2.76 13.78
C LYS A 84 -13.11 -2.81 12.60
N LYS A 85 -12.60 -1.66 12.15
CA LYS A 85 -11.64 -1.61 11.04
C LYS A 85 -10.28 -2.22 11.40
N ASN A 86 -9.87 -2.18 12.67
CA ASN A 86 -8.55 -2.59 13.14
C ASN A 86 -8.51 -4.06 13.62
N ILE A 87 -9.64 -4.76 13.72
CA ILE A 87 -9.73 -6.20 14.06
C ILE A 87 -8.67 -7.07 13.35
N PRO A 88 -8.35 -6.87 12.05
CA PRO A 88 -7.35 -7.69 11.37
C PRO A 88 -5.94 -7.65 11.99
N PHE A 89 -5.56 -6.55 12.66
CA PHE A 89 -4.30 -6.46 13.40
C PHE A 89 -4.21 -7.45 14.57
N LEU A 90 -5.35 -7.93 15.08
CA LEU A 90 -5.41 -8.98 16.09
C LEU A 90 -5.61 -10.35 15.45
N VAL A 91 -6.65 -10.49 14.62
CA VAL A 91 -7.13 -11.81 14.14
C VAL A 91 -6.10 -12.49 13.25
N ILE A 92 -5.46 -11.77 12.32
CA ILE A 92 -4.51 -12.38 11.40
C ILE A 92 -3.27 -12.91 12.13
N PRO A 93 -2.57 -12.12 12.98
CA PRO A 93 -1.41 -12.63 13.72
C PRO A 93 -1.72 -13.84 14.61
N LEU A 94 -2.93 -13.92 15.20
CA LEU A 94 -3.35 -15.06 16.02
C LEU A 94 -3.34 -16.38 15.24
N PHE A 95 -3.66 -16.38 13.94
CA PHE A 95 -3.57 -17.58 13.12
C PHE A 95 -2.12 -18.06 12.99
N PHE A 96 -1.17 -17.14 12.86
CA PHE A 96 0.24 -17.44 12.69
C PHE A 96 0.96 -17.79 14.00
N LEU A 97 0.32 -17.60 15.16
CA LEU A 97 0.84 -18.12 16.43
C LEU A 97 0.73 -19.64 16.54
N ASN A 98 -0.04 -20.29 15.66
CA ASN A 98 -0.13 -21.74 15.63
C ASN A 98 0.95 -22.36 14.74
N ALA A 99 1.87 -23.10 15.34
CA ALA A 99 2.96 -23.80 14.64
C ALA A 99 2.43 -24.77 13.57
N SER A 100 1.31 -25.44 13.85
CA SER A 100 0.67 -26.39 12.93
C SER A 100 0.24 -25.70 11.63
N PHE A 101 -0.39 -24.52 11.75
CA PHE A 101 -0.78 -23.69 10.61
C PHE A 101 0.42 -23.20 9.81
N VAL A 102 1.42 -22.64 10.49
CA VAL A 102 2.63 -22.13 9.84
C VAL A 102 3.36 -23.21 9.05
N LYS A 103 3.39 -24.45 9.56
CA LYS A 103 4.01 -25.60 8.87
C LYS A 103 3.23 -26.03 7.63
N GLU A 104 1.91 -25.86 7.64
CA GLU A 104 1.03 -26.26 6.54
C GLU A 104 0.95 -25.23 5.41
N VAL A 105 1.11 -23.95 5.73
CA VAL A 105 1.10 -22.85 4.76
C VAL A 105 2.40 -22.83 3.95
N ASP A 106 2.29 -23.15 2.67
CA ASP A 106 3.38 -22.93 1.71
C ASP A 106 3.26 -21.54 1.07
N ILE A 107 4.21 -20.66 1.36
CA ILE A 107 4.28 -19.31 0.80
C ILE A 107 4.27 -19.32 -0.72
N LYS A 108 4.99 -20.24 -1.37
CA LYS A 108 5.07 -20.27 -2.84
C LYS A 108 3.69 -20.54 -3.43
N THR A 109 2.95 -21.46 -2.81
CA THR A 109 1.59 -21.80 -3.20
C THR A 109 0.62 -20.65 -2.92
N VAL A 110 0.72 -19.97 -1.77
CA VAL A 110 -0.10 -18.77 -1.48
C VAL A 110 0.16 -17.65 -2.49
N LEU A 111 1.43 -17.32 -2.75
CA LEU A 111 1.81 -16.27 -3.72
C LEU A 111 1.36 -16.62 -5.14
N LYS A 112 1.46 -17.89 -5.53
CA LYS A 112 0.93 -18.37 -6.81
C LYS A 112 -0.57 -18.13 -6.91
N HIS A 113 -1.35 -18.64 -5.96
CA HIS A 113 -2.80 -18.48 -5.98
C HIS A 113 -3.21 -17.01 -5.95
N TYR A 114 -2.62 -16.22 -5.04
CA TYR A 114 -2.82 -14.78 -4.98
C TYR A 114 -2.60 -14.10 -6.34
N SER A 115 -1.48 -14.41 -7.01
CA SER A 115 -1.12 -13.77 -8.28
C SER A 115 -2.06 -14.14 -9.42
N PHE A 116 -2.46 -15.41 -9.52
CA PHE A 116 -3.47 -15.84 -10.50
C PHE A 116 -4.85 -15.29 -10.19
N SER A 117 -5.25 -15.25 -8.92
CA SER A 117 -6.49 -14.64 -8.47
C SER A 117 -6.53 -13.14 -8.80
N PHE A 118 -5.40 -12.44 -8.69
CA PHE A 118 -5.33 -11.02 -9.03
C PHE A 118 -5.44 -10.76 -10.54
N LEU A 119 -5.03 -11.70 -11.40
CA LEU A 119 -5.31 -11.60 -12.84
C LEU A 119 -6.81 -11.57 -13.12
N LEU A 120 -7.60 -12.39 -12.41
CA LEU A 120 -9.05 -12.40 -12.54
C LEU A 120 -9.66 -11.08 -12.08
N VAL A 121 -9.14 -10.50 -10.99
CA VAL A 121 -9.55 -9.17 -10.51
C VAL A 121 -9.25 -8.08 -11.55
N ALA A 122 -8.03 -8.06 -12.11
CA ALA A 122 -7.63 -7.11 -13.12
C ALA A 122 -8.48 -7.25 -14.41
N LEU A 123 -8.77 -8.49 -14.81
CA LEU A 123 -9.69 -8.78 -15.92
C LEU A 123 -11.10 -8.27 -15.64
N TYR A 124 -11.62 -8.47 -14.43
CA TYR A 124 -12.92 -7.96 -14.03
C TYR A 124 -13.00 -6.42 -14.15
N PHE A 125 -12.00 -5.67 -13.69
CA PHE A 125 -12.01 -4.21 -13.84
C PHE A 125 -11.98 -3.75 -15.29
N ILE A 126 -11.14 -4.37 -16.12
CA ILE A 126 -11.05 -4.01 -17.54
C ILE A 126 -12.37 -4.34 -18.26
N LEU A 127 -12.97 -5.50 -17.98
CA LEU A 127 -14.28 -5.87 -18.56
C LEU A 127 -15.39 -4.95 -18.08
N ASN A 128 -15.41 -4.57 -16.81
CA ASN A 128 -16.37 -3.62 -16.26
C ASN A 128 -16.22 -2.23 -16.90
N ALA A 129 -14.99 -1.73 -17.04
CA ALA A 129 -14.72 -0.48 -17.73
C ALA A 129 -15.14 -0.53 -19.20
N PHE A 130 -14.90 -1.66 -19.88
CA PHE A 130 -15.35 -1.89 -21.25
C PHE A 130 -16.88 -1.89 -21.38
N TYR A 131 -17.58 -2.57 -20.47
CA TYR A 131 -19.05 -2.54 -20.42
C TYR A 131 -19.59 -1.12 -20.21
N CYS A 132 -19.05 -0.38 -19.23
CA CYS A 132 -19.43 1.02 -19.00
C CYS A 132 -19.07 1.93 -20.19
N PHE A 133 -17.96 1.67 -20.90
CA PHE A 133 -17.58 2.40 -22.11
C PHE A 133 -18.55 2.16 -23.27
N LEU A 134 -19.04 0.92 -23.43
CA LEU A 134 -20.05 0.64 -24.47
C LEU A 134 -21.30 1.51 -24.30
N LEU A 135 -21.70 1.77 -23.05
CA LEU A 135 -22.85 2.58 -22.67
C LEU A 135 -22.59 4.10 -22.75
N THR A 136 -21.47 4.56 -22.22
CA THR A 136 -21.19 6.00 -22.02
C THR A 136 -20.34 6.63 -23.11
N LYS A 137 -19.58 5.81 -23.87
CA LYS A 137 -18.51 6.23 -24.79
C LYS A 137 -17.39 7.05 -24.14
N ASP A 138 -17.30 7.10 -22.81
CA ASP A 138 -16.25 7.81 -22.08
C ASP A 138 -14.96 6.97 -21.99
N ARG A 139 -13.90 7.43 -22.65
CA ARG A 139 -12.58 6.75 -22.62
C ARG A 139 -11.87 6.88 -21.29
N GLU A 140 -12.23 7.86 -20.46
CA GLU A 140 -11.59 8.06 -19.16
C GLU A 140 -11.89 6.91 -18.19
N LEU A 141 -12.91 6.10 -18.46
CA LEU A 141 -13.27 4.92 -17.68
C LEU A 141 -12.16 3.87 -17.58
N PHE A 142 -11.22 3.84 -18.53
CA PHE A 142 -10.11 2.89 -18.52
C PHE A 142 -8.93 3.34 -17.66
N PHE A 143 -8.98 4.52 -17.04
CA PHE A 143 -7.83 5.11 -16.39
C PHE A 143 -8.06 5.42 -14.90
N PHE A 144 -7.02 5.20 -14.10
CA PHE A 144 -6.92 5.63 -12.70
C PHE A 144 -8.15 5.22 -11.87
N GLN A 145 -8.76 6.17 -11.16
CA GLN A 145 -9.86 5.94 -10.22
C GLN A 145 -11.15 5.44 -10.92
N LYS A 146 -11.40 5.83 -12.18
CA LYS A 146 -12.59 5.40 -12.91
C LYS A 146 -12.53 3.91 -13.29
N LEU A 147 -11.33 3.36 -13.48
CA LEU A 147 -11.12 1.94 -13.81
C LEU A 147 -11.55 0.98 -12.69
N VAL A 148 -11.30 1.36 -11.44
CA VAL A 148 -11.55 0.52 -10.25
C VAL A 148 -12.85 0.85 -9.52
N GLY A 149 -13.49 1.97 -9.89
CA GLY A 149 -14.74 2.45 -9.29
C GLY A 149 -14.55 3.30 -8.03
N ILE A 150 -15.64 3.87 -7.52
CA ILE A 150 -15.65 4.85 -6.42
C ILE A 150 -15.18 4.22 -5.10
N ASP A 151 -15.57 2.97 -4.84
CA ASP A 151 -15.27 2.30 -3.59
C ASP A 151 -13.80 1.88 -3.44
N GLN A 152 -13.03 1.84 -4.53
CA GLN A 152 -11.67 1.34 -4.52
C GLN A 152 -10.67 2.44 -4.82
N ASN A 153 -9.59 2.52 -4.06
CA ASN A 153 -8.51 3.47 -4.37
C ASN A 153 -7.58 2.84 -5.42
N ALA A 154 -7.49 3.44 -6.62
CA ALA A 154 -6.65 2.94 -7.72
C ALA A 154 -5.18 2.74 -7.32
N ILE A 155 -4.69 3.62 -6.44
CA ILE A 155 -3.33 3.53 -5.92
C ILE A 155 -3.16 2.24 -5.10
N TYR A 156 -4.15 1.83 -4.30
CA TYR A 156 -4.07 0.61 -3.49
C TYR A 156 -4.14 -0.63 -4.38
N VAL A 157 -5.03 -0.61 -5.37
CA VAL A 157 -5.14 -1.69 -6.37
C VAL A 157 -3.81 -1.84 -7.13
N SER A 158 -3.11 -0.74 -7.43
CA SER A 158 -1.81 -0.81 -8.11
C SER A 158 -0.75 -1.50 -7.24
N VAL A 159 -0.70 -1.23 -5.93
CA VAL A 159 0.18 -1.92 -4.98
C VAL A 159 -0.13 -3.42 -4.94
N TYR A 160 -1.40 -3.80 -4.90
CA TYR A 160 -1.81 -5.21 -4.92
C TYR A 160 -1.38 -5.90 -6.23
N ALA A 161 -1.61 -5.24 -7.37
CA ALA A 161 -1.22 -5.71 -8.69
C ALA A 161 0.31 -5.88 -8.80
N SER A 162 1.07 -4.99 -8.18
CA SER A 162 2.54 -4.99 -8.18
C SER A 162 3.11 -6.25 -7.53
N ILE A 163 2.56 -6.69 -6.39
CA ILE A 163 2.98 -7.97 -5.76
C ILE A 163 2.69 -9.16 -6.67
N ALA A 164 1.50 -9.20 -7.28
CA ALA A 164 1.14 -10.27 -8.20
C ALA A 164 2.04 -10.27 -9.45
N MET A 165 2.37 -9.09 -9.98
CA MET A 165 3.27 -8.89 -11.12
C MET A 165 4.68 -9.40 -10.77
N PHE A 166 5.20 -9.04 -9.59
CA PHE A 166 6.54 -9.46 -9.18
C PHE A 166 6.68 -10.97 -8.99
N TYR A 167 5.60 -11.68 -8.62
CA TYR A 167 5.61 -13.14 -8.60
C TYR A 167 5.91 -13.72 -9.99
N PHE A 168 5.23 -13.26 -11.04
CA PHE A 168 5.51 -13.71 -12.41
C PHE A 168 6.88 -13.23 -12.89
N TYR A 169 7.26 -11.98 -12.58
CA TYR A 169 8.54 -11.40 -12.97
C TYR A 169 9.75 -12.16 -12.38
N SER A 170 9.67 -12.54 -11.10
CA SER A 170 10.75 -13.23 -10.39
C SER A 170 10.86 -14.73 -10.65
N LYS A 171 9.90 -15.31 -11.39
CA LYS A 171 9.93 -16.73 -11.75
C LYS A 171 11.08 -17.02 -12.73
N ASN A 172 11.97 -17.96 -12.38
CA ASN A 172 13.10 -18.34 -13.22
C ASN A 172 12.66 -18.94 -14.58
N ASN A 173 11.79 -19.94 -14.53
CA ASN A 173 11.26 -20.63 -15.72
C ASN A 173 9.81 -20.20 -15.95
N LYS A 174 9.62 -19.22 -16.84
CA LYS A 174 8.30 -18.69 -17.20
C LYS A 174 7.66 -19.51 -18.31
N THR A 175 6.48 -20.07 -18.06
CA THR A 175 5.61 -20.64 -19.09
C THR A 175 5.03 -19.53 -19.98
N ILE A 176 4.40 -19.90 -21.10
CA ILE A 176 3.70 -18.95 -21.97
C ILE A 176 2.64 -18.18 -21.17
N LEU A 177 1.86 -18.90 -20.35
CA LEU A 177 0.86 -18.29 -19.46
C LEU A 177 1.49 -17.27 -18.52
N ASP A 178 2.63 -17.59 -17.87
CA ASP A 178 3.30 -16.64 -16.98
C ASP A 178 3.74 -15.35 -17.71
N ARG A 179 4.18 -15.47 -18.97
CA ARG A 179 4.57 -14.30 -19.78
C ARG A 179 3.35 -13.44 -20.15
N ILE A 180 2.25 -14.08 -20.56
CA ILE A 180 0.98 -13.38 -20.86
C ILE A 180 0.48 -12.67 -19.59
N SER A 181 0.47 -13.36 -18.45
CA SER A 181 0.09 -12.81 -17.15
C SER A 181 0.94 -11.61 -16.74
N LEU A 182 2.26 -11.69 -16.94
CA LEU A 182 3.18 -10.59 -16.65
C LEU A 182 2.87 -9.36 -17.52
N VAL A 183 2.74 -9.54 -18.84
CA VAL A 183 2.43 -8.44 -19.77
C VAL A 183 1.07 -7.82 -19.44
N PHE A 184 0.08 -8.65 -19.14
CA PHE A 184 -1.26 -8.20 -18.78
C PHE A 184 -1.26 -7.37 -17.49
N LEU A 185 -0.56 -7.80 -16.44
CA LEU A 185 -0.47 -7.04 -15.19
C LEU A 185 0.33 -5.74 -15.36
N LEU A 186 1.39 -5.72 -16.17
CA LEU A 186 2.12 -4.50 -16.49
C LEU A 186 1.21 -3.49 -17.21
N PHE A 187 0.42 -3.96 -18.17
CA PHE A 187 -0.57 -3.14 -18.86
C PHE A 187 -1.64 -2.61 -17.88
N PHE A 188 -2.16 -3.46 -16.99
CA PHE A 188 -3.13 -3.05 -15.99
C PHE A 188 -2.56 -2.01 -15.00
N ILE A 189 -1.33 -2.18 -14.51
CA ILE A 189 -0.65 -1.21 -13.64
C ILE A 189 -0.45 0.12 -14.37
N PHE A 190 -0.10 0.08 -15.66
CA PHE A 190 0.01 1.28 -16.48
C PHE A 190 -1.33 2.03 -16.59
N LEU A 191 -2.44 1.32 -16.82
CA LEU A 191 -3.79 1.92 -16.85
C LEU A 191 -4.20 2.54 -15.50
N LEU A 192 -3.76 1.95 -14.39
CA LEU A 192 -3.96 2.52 -13.06
C LEU A 192 -3.21 3.84 -12.84
N SER A 193 -2.23 4.19 -13.69
CA SER A 193 -1.62 5.53 -13.80
C SER A 193 -1.08 6.12 -12.47
N SER A 194 -0.71 5.27 -11.52
CA SER A 194 -0.15 5.71 -10.24
C SER A 194 1.35 5.98 -10.40
N LYS A 195 1.75 7.26 -10.50
CA LYS A 195 3.15 7.68 -10.70
C LYS A 195 4.10 7.05 -9.66
N THR A 196 3.73 7.11 -8.37
CA THR A 196 4.56 6.58 -7.28
C THR A 196 4.76 5.07 -7.39
N VAL A 197 3.69 4.33 -7.70
CA VAL A 197 3.76 2.86 -7.77
C VAL A 197 4.54 2.42 -9.00
N ILE A 198 4.32 3.04 -10.16
CA ILE A 198 5.11 2.77 -11.37
C ILE A 198 6.59 3.03 -11.12
N PHE A 199 6.95 4.12 -10.44
CA PHE A 199 8.34 4.42 -10.09
C PHE A 199 8.95 3.34 -9.19
N ILE A 200 8.23 2.92 -8.14
CA ILE A 200 8.66 1.83 -7.24
C ILE A 200 8.82 0.52 -8.02
N ASP A 201 7.89 0.21 -8.92
CA ASP A 201 7.93 -1.02 -9.70
C ASP A 201 9.14 -1.09 -10.62
N ILE A 202 9.48 0.03 -11.28
CA ILE A 202 10.69 0.16 -12.09
C ILE A 202 11.93 -0.05 -11.21
N LEU A 203 12.00 0.64 -10.06
CA LEU A 203 13.14 0.53 -9.14
C LEU A 203 13.33 -0.91 -8.63
N LEU A 204 12.26 -1.57 -8.22
CA LEU A 204 12.30 -2.97 -7.75
C LEU A 204 12.62 -3.95 -8.88
N SER A 205 12.15 -3.69 -10.10
CA SER A 205 12.53 -4.50 -11.27
C SER A 205 14.03 -4.39 -11.57
N ILE A 206 14.60 -3.19 -11.44
CA ILE A 206 16.04 -2.95 -11.55
C ILE A 206 16.78 -3.72 -10.43
N ILE A 207 16.34 -3.60 -9.18
CA ILE A 207 16.94 -4.30 -8.03
C ILE A 207 16.91 -5.82 -8.24
N TYR A 208 15.78 -6.39 -8.70
CA TYR A 208 15.70 -7.81 -9.06
C TYR A 208 16.74 -8.18 -10.12
N TYR A 209 16.76 -7.41 -11.22
CA TYR A 209 17.64 -7.71 -12.34
C TYR A 209 19.11 -7.67 -11.93
N PHE A 210 19.49 -6.75 -11.05
CA PHE A 210 20.86 -6.65 -10.54
C PHE A 210 21.21 -7.69 -9.50
N PHE A 211 20.38 -7.95 -8.51
CA PHE A 211 20.77 -8.72 -7.32
C PHE A 211 20.24 -10.16 -7.32
N PHE A 212 19.12 -10.43 -8.01
CA PHE A 212 18.41 -11.71 -7.93
C PHE A 212 18.37 -12.48 -9.27
N SER A 213 18.62 -11.82 -10.39
CA SER A 213 18.68 -12.47 -11.71
C SER A 213 19.89 -13.38 -11.85
N LYS A 214 19.67 -14.58 -12.42
CA LYS A 214 20.72 -15.56 -12.73
C LYS A 214 21.56 -15.20 -13.98
N LYS A 215 21.42 -13.99 -14.53
CA LYS A 215 22.16 -13.54 -15.73
C LYS A 215 23.59 -13.14 -15.37
N ASN A 216 24.50 -13.30 -16.34
CA ASN A 216 25.91 -12.94 -16.18
C ASN A 216 26.07 -11.46 -15.78
N LYS A 217 27.06 -11.16 -14.92
CA LYS A 217 27.33 -9.80 -14.42
C LYS A 217 27.52 -8.78 -15.55
N SER A 218 28.28 -9.14 -16.59
CA SER A 218 28.54 -8.24 -17.72
C SER A 218 27.28 -7.87 -18.50
N VAL A 219 26.37 -8.82 -18.71
CA VAL A 219 25.08 -8.56 -19.37
C VAL A 219 24.23 -7.62 -18.51
N ARG A 220 24.23 -7.82 -17.18
CA ARG A 220 23.49 -6.96 -16.26
C ARG A 220 23.96 -5.51 -16.33
N VAL A 221 25.27 -5.29 -16.28
CA VAL A 221 25.86 -3.94 -16.35
C VAL A 221 25.59 -3.30 -17.71
N LEU A 222 25.77 -4.03 -18.81
CA LEU A 222 25.51 -3.51 -20.16
C LEU A 222 24.05 -3.07 -20.33
N THR A 223 23.08 -3.92 -19.95
CA THR A 223 21.66 -3.57 -20.04
C THR A 223 21.31 -2.32 -19.24
N PHE A 224 21.92 -2.14 -18.06
CA PHE A 224 21.71 -0.94 -17.26
C PHE A 224 22.32 0.31 -17.90
N VAL A 225 23.57 0.24 -18.38
CA VAL A 225 24.22 1.39 -19.03
C VAL A 225 23.39 1.82 -20.26
N CYS A 226 22.95 0.87 -21.09
CA CYS A 226 22.08 1.17 -22.23
C CYS A 226 20.75 1.78 -21.81
N GLY A 227 20.09 1.23 -20.78
CA GLY A 227 18.83 1.74 -20.27
C GLY A 227 18.95 3.14 -19.65
N PHE A 228 20.02 3.39 -18.89
CA PHE A 228 20.30 4.68 -18.28
C PHE A 228 20.59 5.75 -19.34
N LEU A 229 21.41 5.43 -20.35
CA LEU A 229 21.65 6.31 -21.50
C LEU A 229 20.36 6.60 -22.27
N PHE A 230 19.49 5.60 -22.46
CA PHE A 230 18.19 5.81 -23.09
C PHE A 230 17.30 6.78 -22.29
N ILE A 231 17.27 6.67 -20.96
CA ILE A 231 16.51 7.59 -20.11
C ILE A 231 17.09 9.01 -20.19
N LEU A 232 18.42 9.17 -20.08
CA LEU A 232 19.07 10.48 -20.23
C LEU A 232 18.77 11.11 -21.59
N PHE A 233 18.85 10.32 -22.66
CA PHE A 233 18.50 10.75 -24.00
C PHE A 233 17.01 11.16 -24.08
N SER A 234 16.11 10.37 -23.50
CA SER A 234 14.68 10.68 -23.47
C SER A 234 14.38 11.98 -22.72
N CYS A 235 15.04 12.22 -21.57
CA CYS A 235 14.87 13.45 -20.81
C CYS A 235 15.31 14.69 -21.59
N TYR A 236 16.37 14.59 -22.39
CA TYR A 236 16.86 15.71 -23.19
C TYR A 236 16.03 15.93 -24.46
N PHE A 237 15.71 14.87 -25.20
CA PHE A 237 15.11 14.97 -26.53
C PHE A 237 13.58 14.93 -26.55
N VAL A 238 12.91 14.43 -25.50
CA VAL A 238 11.43 14.35 -25.47
C VAL A 238 10.87 15.55 -24.70
N PRO A 239 10.24 16.54 -25.37
CA PRO A 239 9.80 17.78 -24.73
C PRO A 239 8.80 17.55 -23.59
N GLN A 240 7.93 16.54 -23.71
CA GLN A 240 6.94 16.23 -22.67
C GLN A 240 7.59 15.66 -21.40
N VAL A 241 8.68 14.89 -21.52
CA VAL A 241 9.42 14.36 -20.37
C VAL A 241 10.16 15.51 -19.69
N ASN A 242 10.85 16.34 -20.48
CA ASN A 242 11.57 17.51 -19.98
C ASN A 242 10.63 18.45 -19.19
N LYS A 243 9.48 18.82 -19.76
CA LYS A 243 8.47 19.65 -19.08
C LYS A 243 8.03 19.08 -17.73
N ARG A 244 7.76 17.78 -17.66
CA ARG A 244 7.35 17.13 -16.39
C ARG A 244 8.47 17.13 -15.34
N VAL A 245 9.73 16.99 -15.75
CA VAL A 245 10.88 17.07 -14.84
C VAL A 245 11.08 18.50 -14.35
N LEU A 246 10.94 19.48 -15.25
CA LEU A 246 11.01 20.91 -14.91
C LEU A 246 9.90 21.31 -13.92
N GLU A 247 8.66 20.84 -14.08
CA GLU A 247 7.56 21.12 -13.15
C GLU A 247 7.88 20.68 -11.70
N GLU A 248 8.46 19.48 -11.53
CA GLU A 248 8.85 18.98 -10.20
C GLU A 248 10.07 19.73 -9.63
N TYR A 249 11.03 20.10 -10.49
CA TYR A 249 12.17 20.94 -10.10
C TYR A 249 11.70 22.33 -9.66
N GLU A 250 10.84 22.97 -10.43
CA GLU A 250 10.26 24.27 -10.12
C GLU A 250 9.50 24.22 -8.80
N THR A 251 8.67 23.20 -8.58
CA THR A 251 7.96 23.04 -7.30
C THR A 251 8.92 22.98 -6.10
N ALA A 252 10.09 22.37 -6.27
CA ALA A 252 11.08 22.21 -5.21
C ALA A 252 11.93 23.47 -4.97
N PHE A 253 12.21 24.27 -6.00
CA PHE A 253 13.24 25.31 -5.94
C PHE A 253 12.79 26.71 -6.40
N VAL A 254 11.62 26.86 -7.02
CA VAL A 254 11.13 28.11 -7.59
C VAL A 254 9.75 28.46 -7.03
N ASP A 255 9.62 29.68 -6.53
CA ASP A 255 8.37 30.15 -5.92
C ASP A 255 7.36 30.62 -6.99
N ASN A 256 6.08 30.25 -6.82
CA ASN A 256 4.92 30.74 -7.59
C ASN A 256 4.99 30.56 -9.11
N THR A 257 5.41 29.39 -9.60
CA THR A 257 5.40 29.09 -11.04
C THR A 257 3.98 28.92 -11.58
N ILE A 258 3.78 29.26 -12.87
CA ILE A 258 2.48 29.12 -13.54
C ILE A 258 2.29 27.65 -13.89
N ASN A 259 1.14 27.10 -13.54
CA ASN A 259 0.79 25.72 -13.89
C ASN A 259 0.12 25.70 -15.27
N ASP A 260 0.89 25.36 -16.31
CA ASP A 260 0.40 25.35 -17.69
C ASP A 260 -0.68 24.28 -17.97
N LEU A 261 -0.77 23.23 -17.14
CA LEU A 261 -1.78 22.16 -17.31
C LEU A 261 -3.18 22.59 -16.85
N TYR A 262 -3.25 23.42 -15.81
CA TYR A 262 -4.51 23.88 -15.21
C TYR A 262 -4.77 25.38 -15.44
N SER A 263 -3.85 26.09 -16.07
CA SER A 263 -4.03 27.49 -16.46
C SER A 263 -4.84 27.56 -17.74
N ASN A 264 -5.98 28.25 -17.69
CA ASN A 264 -6.74 28.60 -18.88
C ASN A 264 -6.40 30.02 -19.32
N THR A 265 -6.66 30.36 -20.59
CA THR A 265 -6.44 31.71 -21.16
C THR A 265 -7.10 32.85 -20.37
N LYS A 266 -8.09 32.55 -19.51
CA LYS A 266 -8.81 33.51 -18.65
C LYS A 266 -8.38 33.48 -17.17
N GLN A 267 -7.71 32.43 -16.68
CA GLN A 267 -7.30 32.30 -15.27
C GLN A 267 -5.98 31.52 -15.16
N LYS A 268 -4.94 32.21 -14.69
CA LYS A 268 -3.64 31.61 -14.36
C LYS A 268 -3.74 30.90 -13.01
N THR A 269 -3.37 29.62 -12.99
CA THR A 269 -3.19 28.83 -11.78
C THR A 269 -1.71 28.78 -11.43
N TYR A 270 -1.40 28.90 -10.14
CA TYR A 270 -0.01 28.96 -9.65
C TYR A 270 0.30 27.76 -8.78
N ASN A 271 1.47 27.17 -8.95
CA ASN A 271 1.94 26.09 -8.09
C ASN A 271 2.40 26.66 -6.74
N VAL A 272 1.88 26.08 -5.66
CA VAL A 272 2.36 26.35 -4.30
C VAL A 272 3.75 25.74 -4.14
N SER A 273 4.75 26.56 -3.79
CA SER A 273 6.09 26.08 -3.48
C SER A 273 6.17 25.44 -2.10
N LEU A 274 7.25 24.72 -1.82
CA LEU A 274 7.47 24.10 -0.51
C LEU A 274 7.52 25.15 0.63
N LYS A 275 8.09 26.33 0.34
CA LYS A 275 8.18 27.45 1.28
C LYS A 275 6.80 28.03 1.58
N ASP A 276 6.00 28.26 0.55
CA ASP A 276 4.64 28.78 0.70
C ASP A 276 3.74 27.78 1.43
N ALA A 277 3.83 26.49 1.10
CA ALA A 277 3.13 25.44 1.83
C ALA A 277 3.43 25.49 3.35
N TYR A 278 4.69 25.71 3.73
CA TYR A 278 5.09 25.70 5.13
C TYR A 278 4.79 27.01 5.89
N TYR A 279 4.94 28.18 5.26
CA TYR A 279 4.89 29.47 5.98
C TYR A 279 3.64 30.32 5.68
N ASN A 280 3.00 30.16 4.52
CA ASN A 280 1.94 31.06 4.10
C ASN A 280 0.73 30.99 5.07
N LYS A 281 0.10 32.14 5.35
CA LYS A 281 -1.01 32.24 6.30
C LYS A 281 -2.39 32.01 5.65
N SER A 282 -2.49 32.09 4.33
CA SER A 282 -3.73 31.88 3.59
C SER A 282 -3.46 31.59 2.12
N PHE A 283 -4.22 30.68 1.51
CA PHE A 283 -4.12 30.34 0.10
C PHE A 283 -5.25 30.96 -0.72
N LYS A 284 -4.98 31.21 -2.00
CA LYS A 284 -5.96 31.70 -2.99
C LYS A 284 -6.55 30.52 -3.75
N LYS A 285 -7.78 30.67 -4.26
CA LYS A 285 -8.47 29.61 -5.03
C LYS A 285 -7.74 29.19 -6.31
N ASN A 286 -6.91 30.06 -6.89
CA ASN A 286 -6.11 29.77 -8.08
C ASN A 286 -4.72 29.20 -7.75
N GLN A 287 -4.46 28.81 -6.50
CA GLN A 287 -3.23 28.13 -6.11
C GLN A 287 -3.45 26.62 -6.09
N PHE A 288 -2.69 25.93 -6.93
CA PHE A 288 -2.66 24.48 -7.01
C PHE A 288 -1.61 23.93 -6.04
N PHE A 289 -1.92 22.83 -5.35
CA PHE A 289 -0.99 22.14 -4.48
C PHE A 289 -0.40 20.91 -5.21
N PRO A 290 0.85 20.98 -5.69
CA PRO A 290 1.58 19.79 -6.08
C PRO A 290 1.65 18.77 -4.94
N GLY A 291 1.73 17.49 -5.27
CA GLY A 291 1.69 16.43 -4.26
C GLY A 291 2.81 16.51 -3.21
N THR A 292 3.98 17.03 -3.56
CA THR A 292 5.10 17.27 -2.63
C THR A 292 4.80 18.43 -1.67
N ALA A 293 4.39 19.58 -2.21
CA ALA A 293 3.97 20.75 -1.41
C ALA A 293 2.78 20.43 -0.49
N TYR A 294 1.82 19.63 -0.97
CA TYR A 294 0.67 19.18 -0.18
C TYR A 294 1.10 18.37 1.05
N ARG A 295 2.07 17.46 0.91
CA ARG A 295 2.61 16.69 2.05
C ARG A 295 3.39 17.58 3.03
N VAL A 296 4.14 18.58 2.55
CA VAL A 296 4.80 19.56 3.43
C VAL A 296 3.75 20.36 4.23
N PHE A 297 2.66 20.77 3.58
CA PHE A 297 1.55 21.42 4.25
C PHE A 297 0.92 20.51 5.32
N HIS A 298 0.72 19.21 5.05
CA HIS A 298 0.24 18.27 6.08
C HIS A 298 1.17 18.12 7.26
N ILE A 299 2.48 18.08 7.04
CA ILE A 299 3.48 18.04 8.13
C ILE A 299 3.38 19.31 8.98
N ARG A 300 3.18 20.47 8.36
CA ARG A 300 2.92 21.73 9.08
C ARG A 300 1.64 21.63 9.91
N LEU A 301 0.54 21.18 9.32
CA LEU A 301 -0.74 21.01 10.02
C LEU A 301 -0.60 20.08 11.22
N PHE A 302 0.08 18.95 11.04
CA PHE A 302 0.41 18.01 12.10
C PHE A 302 1.13 18.72 13.26
N LYS A 303 2.24 19.43 12.99
CA LYS A 303 3.00 20.15 14.01
C LYS A 303 2.12 21.16 14.75
N GLU A 304 1.31 21.94 14.04
CA GLU A 304 0.42 22.93 14.65
C GLU A 304 -0.65 22.30 15.54
N ILE A 305 -1.26 21.19 15.11
CA ILE A 305 -2.28 20.47 15.88
C ILE A 305 -1.65 19.88 17.14
N MET A 306 -0.52 19.18 17.01
CA MET A 306 0.17 18.53 18.14
C MET A 306 0.72 19.55 19.14
N ASN A 307 1.26 20.69 18.69
CA ASN A 307 1.68 21.77 19.59
C ASN A 307 0.51 22.40 20.35
N LYS A 308 -0.65 22.57 19.70
CA LYS A 308 -1.85 23.13 20.33
C LYS A 308 -2.43 22.17 21.37
N LYS A 309 -2.54 20.88 21.03
CA LYS A 309 -3.15 19.86 21.89
C LYS A 309 -2.20 19.32 22.96
N LYS A 310 -0.88 19.39 22.73
CA LYS A 310 0.19 18.85 23.58
C LYS A 310 0.13 17.32 23.80
N GLU A 311 -0.60 16.60 22.95
CA GLU A 311 -0.83 15.15 23.06
C GLU A 311 0.22 14.31 22.30
N TRP A 312 1.51 14.64 22.41
CA TRP A 312 2.57 13.96 21.67
C TRP A 312 2.73 12.47 22.01
N PHE A 313 2.61 12.12 23.29
CA PHE A 313 2.82 10.75 23.74
C PHE A 313 1.61 9.84 23.49
N ARG A 314 0.41 10.32 23.86
CA ARG A 314 -0.85 9.58 23.77
C ARG A 314 -1.48 9.62 22.37
N GLY A 315 -1.22 10.68 21.61
CA GLY A 315 -1.94 10.96 20.37
C GLY A 315 -3.35 11.49 20.62
N LEU A 316 -4.04 11.82 19.54
CA LEU A 316 -5.35 12.47 19.54
C LEU A 316 -6.51 11.48 19.60
N GLY A 317 -6.23 10.18 19.51
CA GLY A 317 -7.22 9.12 19.38
C GLY A 317 -7.50 8.76 17.91
N ILE A 318 -7.89 7.50 17.70
CA ILE A 318 -8.15 6.94 16.37
C ILE A 318 -9.32 7.68 15.68
N ASN A 319 -9.17 8.01 14.40
CA ASN A 319 -10.17 8.75 13.59
C ASN A 319 -10.51 10.17 14.07
N ASN A 320 -9.78 10.75 15.03
CA ASN A 320 -10.08 12.10 15.52
C ASN A 320 -9.38 13.22 14.73
N THR A 321 -8.50 12.88 13.78
CA THR A 321 -7.70 13.87 13.04
C THR A 321 -8.44 14.54 11.88
N ASP A 322 -9.47 13.89 11.34
CA ASP A 322 -10.20 14.35 10.15
C ASP A 322 -10.85 15.74 10.37
N LEU A 323 -11.63 15.88 11.45
CA LEU A 323 -12.26 17.15 11.82
C LEU A 323 -11.23 18.26 12.08
N LEU A 324 -10.12 17.93 12.75
CA LEU A 324 -9.05 18.89 13.03
C LEU A 324 -8.32 19.35 11.76
N LEU A 325 -8.15 18.45 10.79
CA LEU A 325 -7.64 18.79 9.47
C LEU A 325 -8.63 19.68 8.72
N HIS A 326 -9.91 19.34 8.73
CA HIS A 326 -10.96 20.13 8.08
C HIS A 326 -10.98 21.59 8.59
N GLU A 327 -10.95 21.79 9.92
CA GLU A 327 -10.86 23.12 10.53
C GLU A 327 -9.62 23.90 10.07
N LYS A 328 -8.47 23.22 9.93
CA LYS A 328 -7.24 23.86 9.44
C LYS A 328 -7.33 24.23 7.97
N TYR A 329 -7.95 23.41 7.13
CA TYR A 329 -8.15 23.72 5.72
C TYR A 329 -9.02 24.97 5.54
N LEU A 330 -10.11 25.06 6.30
CA LEU A 330 -10.95 26.26 6.33
C LEU A 330 -10.17 27.48 6.80
N LYS A 331 -9.39 27.36 7.89
CA LYS A 331 -8.55 28.44 8.41
C LYS A 331 -7.56 28.97 7.37
N TYR A 332 -6.95 28.09 6.58
CA TYR A 332 -5.96 28.45 5.57
C TYR A 332 -6.56 28.75 4.19
N ASN A 333 -7.89 28.70 4.04
CA ASN A 333 -8.59 28.89 2.77
C ASN A 333 -8.09 27.93 1.67
N VAL A 334 -7.81 26.67 2.05
CA VAL A 334 -7.42 25.61 1.12
C VAL A 334 -8.67 25.01 0.51
N PHE A 335 -8.65 24.78 -0.81
CA PHE A 335 -9.80 24.24 -1.52
C PHE A 335 -10.19 22.84 -1.01
N LEU A 336 -11.46 22.69 -0.64
CA LEU A 336 -12.02 21.45 -0.12
C LEU A 336 -12.57 20.62 -1.28
N ASN A 337 -11.79 19.64 -1.72
CA ASN A 337 -12.17 18.75 -2.83
C ASN A 337 -12.49 17.32 -2.38
N GLN A 338 -12.53 17.08 -1.07
CA GLN A 338 -12.65 15.74 -0.50
C GLN A 338 -13.53 15.78 0.74
N ASN A 339 -14.31 14.71 0.93
CA ASN A 339 -15.17 14.53 2.09
C ASN A 339 -14.42 13.95 3.31
N TYR A 340 -13.15 13.59 3.14
CA TYR A 340 -12.35 12.93 4.17
C TYR A 340 -10.88 13.36 4.08
N PHE A 341 -10.31 13.80 5.20
CA PHE A 341 -8.96 14.31 5.30
C PHE A 341 -8.05 13.37 6.10
N ASN A 342 -6.81 13.25 5.63
CA ASN A 342 -5.75 12.52 6.31
C ASN A 342 -4.41 13.22 6.03
N PHE A 343 -3.33 12.79 6.71
CA PHE A 343 -2.01 13.43 6.56
C PHE A 343 -1.20 12.98 5.32
N HIS A 344 -1.76 12.14 4.45
CA HIS A 344 -1.07 11.55 3.27
C HIS A 344 0.31 10.95 3.57
N ASN A 345 0.51 10.51 4.82
CA ASN A 345 1.71 9.87 5.30
C ASN A 345 1.31 9.00 6.50
N GLN A 346 1.50 7.70 6.37
CA GLN A 346 1.09 6.73 7.40
C GLN A 346 1.81 6.95 8.73
N TYR A 347 3.08 7.36 8.72
CA TYR A 347 3.84 7.62 9.95
C TYR A 347 3.31 8.84 10.68
N VAL A 348 3.05 9.93 9.96
CA VAL A 348 2.45 11.15 10.52
C VAL A 348 1.03 10.85 11.04
N GLN A 349 0.23 10.09 10.28
CA GLN A 349 -1.11 9.68 10.72
C GLN A 349 -1.04 8.88 12.01
N SER A 350 -0.21 7.82 12.06
CA SER A 350 -0.07 6.98 13.25
C SER A 350 0.48 7.76 14.43
N PHE A 351 1.39 8.71 14.23
CA PHE A 351 1.86 9.59 15.29
C PHE A 351 0.75 10.52 15.80
N ALA A 352 -0.04 11.12 14.90
CA ALA A 352 -1.13 12.00 15.27
C ALA A 352 -2.24 11.27 16.04
N GLU A 353 -2.63 10.07 15.60
CA GLU A 353 -3.75 9.32 16.20
C GLU A 353 -3.35 8.52 17.44
N LEU A 354 -2.17 7.89 17.43
CA LEU A 354 -1.75 6.91 18.43
C LEU A 354 -0.51 7.35 19.23
N GLY A 355 0.00 8.56 18.96
CA GLY A 355 1.13 9.12 19.67
C GLY A 355 2.46 8.45 19.34
N LEU A 356 3.48 8.75 20.15
CA LEU A 356 4.84 8.24 19.96
C LEU A 356 4.89 6.71 19.97
N ILE A 357 4.10 6.06 20.82
CA ILE A 357 4.04 4.60 20.91
C ILE A 357 3.56 3.99 19.59
N GLY A 358 2.47 4.52 19.03
CA GLY A 358 1.93 4.02 17.76
C GLY A 358 2.89 4.23 16.60
N LEU A 359 3.59 5.36 16.56
CA LEU A 359 4.65 5.61 15.58
C LEU A 359 5.76 4.56 15.68
N ILE A 360 6.26 4.28 16.90
CA ILE A 360 7.31 3.29 17.13
C ILE A 360 6.86 1.91 16.63
N ILE A 361 5.63 1.48 16.95
CA ILE A 361 5.13 0.17 16.50
C ILE A 361 5.12 0.08 14.96
N VAL A 362 4.64 1.12 14.26
CA VAL A 362 4.60 1.13 12.79
C VAL A 362 6.01 1.13 12.19
N VAL A 363 6.93 1.92 12.75
CA VAL A 363 8.34 1.95 12.31
C VAL A 363 8.98 0.59 12.51
N LEU A 364 8.76 -0.06 13.66
CA LEU A 364 9.29 -1.41 13.93
C LEU A 364 8.70 -2.45 12.96
N MET A 365 7.39 -2.42 12.69
CA MET A 365 6.79 -3.33 11.70
C MET A 365 7.45 -3.17 10.33
N VAL A 366 7.66 -1.95 9.85
CA VAL A 366 8.33 -1.73 8.55
C VAL A 366 9.80 -2.11 8.60
N PHE A 367 10.52 -1.73 9.65
CA PHE A 367 11.94 -2.04 9.84
C PHE A 367 12.21 -3.54 9.84
N PHE A 368 11.51 -4.32 10.68
CA PHE A 368 11.70 -5.77 10.73
C PHE A 368 11.30 -6.45 9.42
N ASN A 369 10.29 -5.93 8.74
CA ASN A 369 9.89 -6.45 7.45
C ASN A 369 11.01 -6.29 6.40
N VAL A 370 11.67 -5.12 6.34
CA VAL A 370 12.82 -4.87 5.46
C VAL A 370 14.03 -5.70 5.88
N TYR A 371 14.37 -5.68 7.18
CA TYR A 371 15.50 -6.42 7.74
C TYR A 371 15.38 -7.92 7.39
N ASN A 372 14.24 -8.54 7.67
CA ASN A 372 14.02 -9.95 7.38
C ASN A 372 14.02 -10.26 5.88
N ALA A 373 13.54 -9.34 5.04
CA ALA A 373 13.57 -9.52 3.59
C ALA A 373 15.00 -9.62 3.06
N ILE A 374 15.89 -8.76 3.55
CA ILE A 374 17.33 -8.75 3.20
C ILE A 374 17.98 -10.04 3.71
N GLN A 375 17.74 -10.40 4.98
CA GLN A 375 18.32 -11.62 5.58
C GLN A 375 17.88 -12.90 4.87
N LYS A 376 16.61 -12.98 4.45
CA LYS A 376 16.05 -14.16 3.75
C LYS A 376 16.44 -14.23 2.28
N GLN A 377 17.05 -13.17 1.72
CA GLN A 377 17.35 -13.04 0.29
C GLN A 377 16.15 -13.41 -0.61
N SER A 378 14.94 -13.02 -0.18
CA SER A 378 13.71 -13.27 -0.92
C SER A 378 13.28 -12.00 -1.63
N PHE A 379 13.37 -11.98 -2.96
CA PHE A 379 12.98 -10.81 -3.73
C PHE A 379 11.51 -10.41 -3.49
N LEU A 380 10.59 -11.37 -3.40
CA LEU A 380 9.16 -11.05 -3.17
C LEU A 380 8.92 -10.44 -1.81
N HIS A 381 9.65 -10.90 -0.78
CA HIS A 381 9.61 -10.25 0.54
C HIS A 381 10.21 -8.85 0.47
N LEU A 382 11.34 -8.68 -0.23
CA LEU A 382 11.98 -7.37 -0.40
C LEU A 382 11.08 -6.39 -1.15
N ALA A 383 10.44 -6.84 -2.23
CA ALA A 383 9.49 -6.06 -3.02
C ALA A 383 8.32 -5.60 -2.15
N PHE A 384 7.71 -6.51 -1.38
CA PHE A 384 6.67 -6.14 -0.43
C PHE A 384 7.15 -5.16 0.64
N ALA A 385 8.28 -5.43 1.29
CA ALA A 385 8.79 -4.61 2.38
C ALA A 385 9.17 -3.20 1.92
N PHE A 386 9.88 -3.09 0.81
CA PHE A 386 10.29 -1.81 0.23
C PHE A 386 9.09 -1.03 -0.31
N MET A 387 8.13 -1.70 -0.95
CA MET A 387 6.92 -1.03 -1.39
C MET A 387 6.13 -0.48 -0.20
N MET A 388 5.96 -1.24 0.89
CA MET A 388 5.30 -0.71 2.10
C MET A 388 6.05 0.47 2.72
N LEU A 389 7.39 0.42 2.78
CA LEU A 389 8.23 1.52 3.27
C LEU A 389 7.96 2.82 2.49
N VAL A 390 8.06 2.77 1.17
CA VAL A 390 7.87 3.98 0.33
C VAL A 390 6.41 4.41 0.32
N PHE A 391 5.48 3.45 0.23
CA PHE A 391 4.06 3.75 0.16
C PHE A 391 3.54 4.46 1.42
N PHE A 392 4.03 4.06 2.59
CA PHE A 392 3.68 4.69 3.88
C PHE A 392 4.19 6.13 3.99
N LEU A 393 5.19 6.55 3.19
CA LEU A 393 5.62 7.95 3.12
C LEU A 393 4.65 8.82 2.34
N THR A 394 3.94 8.23 1.37
CA THR A 394 3.13 8.98 0.40
C THR A 394 1.63 8.86 0.58
N GLU A 395 1.17 7.85 1.33
CA GLU A 395 -0.22 7.48 1.52
C GLU A 395 -0.47 6.94 2.95
N VAL A 396 -1.72 7.03 3.40
CA VAL A 396 -2.16 6.50 4.70
C VAL A 396 -2.86 5.15 4.51
N PHE A 397 -2.08 4.10 4.29
CA PHE A 397 -2.59 2.79 3.90
C PHE A 397 -3.40 2.06 4.99
N LEU A 398 -2.99 2.18 6.25
CA LEU A 398 -3.56 1.46 7.40
C LEU A 398 -4.85 2.11 7.92
N ILE A 399 -5.31 3.22 7.32
CA ILE A 399 -6.59 3.82 7.72
C ILE A 399 -7.79 3.04 7.20
N ARG A 400 -7.60 2.29 6.10
CA ARG A 400 -8.61 1.45 5.45
C ARG A 400 -8.40 -0.01 5.83
N GLN A 401 -9.48 -0.73 6.18
CA GLN A 401 -9.41 -2.15 6.54
C GLN A 401 -8.73 -3.00 5.46
N ARG A 402 -8.98 -2.75 4.16
CA ARG A 402 -8.31 -3.47 3.06
C ARG A 402 -6.79 -3.32 3.08
N GLY A 403 -6.30 -2.13 3.42
CA GLY A 403 -4.85 -1.87 3.55
C GLY A 403 -4.28 -2.60 4.76
N ILE A 404 -5.01 -2.62 5.88
CA ILE A 404 -4.65 -3.41 7.06
C ILE A 404 -4.60 -4.90 6.71
N MET A 405 -5.66 -5.44 6.10
CA MET A 405 -5.77 -6.85 5.71
C MET A 405 -4.61 -7.27 4.81
N PHE A 406 -4.32 -6.46 3.78
CA PHE A 406 -3.18 -6.70 2.90
C PHE A 406 -1.86 -6.66 3.66
N PHE A 407 -1.58 -5.56 4.35
CA PHE A 407 -0.32 -5.36 5.05
C PHE A 407 -0.08 -6.45 6.09
N VAL A 408 -1.02 -6.70 7.00
CA VAL A 408 -0.86 -7.65 8.10
C VAL A 408 -0.78 -9.08 7.59
N SER A 409 -1.57 -9.45 6.57
CA SER A 409 -1.47 -10.81 5.99
C SER A 409 -0.09 -11.07 5.40
N PHE A 410 0.39 -10.20 4.52
CA PHE A 410 1.70 -10.38 3.89
C PHE A 410 2.85 -10.20 4.90
N TYR A 411 2.72 -9.28 5.85
CA TYR A 411 3.67 -9.12 6.94
C TYR A 411 3.80 -10.42 7.77
N CYS A 412 2.69 -11.04 8.17
CA CYS A 412 2.71 -12.31 8.91
C CYS A 412 3.29 -13.45 8.05
N ILE A 413 2.80 -13.61 6.81
CA ILE A 413 3.31 -14.62 5.86
C ILE A 413 4.83 -14.52 5.74
N PHE A 414 5.34 -13.32 5.42
CA PHE A 414 6.75 -13.15 5.12
C PHE A 414 7.66 -13.17 6.36
N ASN A 415 7.23 -12.68 7.51
CA ASN A 415 8.10 -12.61 8.70
C ASN A 415 8.11 -13.90 9.52
N VAL A 416 7.00 -14.65 9.58
CA VAL A 416 6.92 -15.87 10.39
C VAL A 416 7.61 -17.06 9.74
N TYR A 417 7.54 -17.15 8.42
CA TYR A 417 8.10 -18.30 7.72
C TYR A 417 9.63 -18.29 7.79
N LYS A 418 10.21 -19.34 8.37
CA LYS A 418 11.63 -19.62 8.28
C LYS A 418 11.88 -20.34 6.97
N ASN A 419 12.76 -19.81 6.12
CA ASN A 419 13.27 -20.56 4.97
C ASN A 419 13.84 -21.87 5.50
N LYS A 420 13.27 -23.01 5.07
CA LYS A 420 13.81 -24.34 5.36
C LYS A 420 15.23 -24.58 4.79
N ASN A 421 15.78 -23.63 4.03
CA ASN A 421 17.04 -23.79 3.29
C ASN A 421 18.12 -22.76 3.66
N LEU A 422 18.27 -22.43 4.95
CA LEU A 422 19.47 -21.73 5.41
C LEU A 422 20.02 -22.46 6.64
N LYS A 423 21.08 -23.24 6.36
CA LYS A 423 21.95 -24.01 7.27
C LYS A 423 21.43 -25.40 7.70
N GLU A 424 21.70 -26.39 6.85
CA GLU A 424 22.71 -27.40 7.25
C GLU A 424 24.08 -26.84 6.85
#